data_AF-A0A1C5T3U1-F1
#
_entry.id   AF-A0A1C5T3U1-F1
#
_cell.length_a   1.000
_cell.length_b   1.000
_cell.length_c   1.000
_cell.angle_alpha   90.00
_cell.angle_beta   90.00
_cell.angle_gamma   90.00
#
_symmetry.space_group_name_H-M   'P 1'
#
loop_
_entity.id
_entity.type
_entity.pdbx_description
1 polymer ?
#
loop_
_entity_poly.entity_id
_entity_poly.type
_entity_poly.pdbx_seq_one_letter_code
_entity_poly.pdbx_strand_id
1 'polypeptide(L)'
;MYYDKIRHRYSQVLAATGLTPAEFDALLITFKYHWDEYYSHFTLEGKVRQRISYNRKTSVLPLIQDKMFFILVYLKTNPLQELHAIQFEMTQPQANRWIHLLSEILRRTLKTLGELPDRNSKRLIHILQGCEEVLLDGTERPIQRPLDEDRQSACYSGKKNS
;
A
#
# COMPACT_ATOMS: atom_id res chain seq x y z
N MET A 1 14.09 1.16 -11.85
CA MET A 1 13.37 0.11 -12.61
C MET A 1 12.02 0.68 -13.00
N TYR A 2 11.63 0.60 -14.26
CA TYR A 2 10.41 1.26 -14.78
C TYR A 2 9.41 0.23 -15.28
N TYR A 3 8.11 0.53 -15.18
CA TYR A 3 7.04 -0.41 -15.49
C TYR A 3 7.08 -0.86 -16.95
N ASP A 4 7.39 0.05 -17.89
CA ASP A 4 7.47 -0.26 -19.31
C ASP A 4 8.48 -1.36 -19.65
N LYS A 5 9.52 -1.58 -18.82
CA LYS A 5 10.50 -2.64 -19.03
C LYS A 5 9.92 -4.04 -18.81
N ILE A 6 8.85 -4.17 -18.01
CA ILE A 6 8.28 -5.46 -17.62
C ILE A 6 6.80 -5.62 -17.95
N ARG A 7 6.09 -4.58 -18.40
CA ARG A 7 4.64 -4.58 -18.69
C ARG A 7 4.16 -5.73 -19.59
N HIS A 8 5.01 -6.22 -20.48
CA HIS A 8 4.71 -7.32 -21.41
C HIS A 8 4.98 -8.72 -20.81
N ARG A 9 5.55 -8.79 -19.61
CA ARG A 9 5.98 -10.02 -18.95
C ARG A 9 5.11 -10.25 -17.73
N TYR A 10 4.00 -10.97 -17.95
CA TYR A 10 2.99 -11.26 -16.94
C TYR A 10 3.58 -11.72 -15.59
N SER A 11 4.48 -12.70 -15.61
CA SER A 11 5.11 -13.25 -14.39
C SER A 11 5.93 -12.23 -13.62
N GLN A 12 6.59 -11.29 -14.31
CA GLN A 12 7.40 -10.26 -13.67
C GLN A 12 6.52 -9.17 -13.05
N VAL A 13 5.43 -8.78 -13.72
CA VAL A 13 4.48 -7.80 -13.17
C VAL A 13 3.83 -8.35 -11.90
N LEU A 14 3.35 -9.61 -11.96
CA LEU A 14 2.73 -10.27 -10.81
C LEU A 14 3.70 -10.44 -9.65
N ALA A 15 4.93 -10.89 -9.92
CA ALA A 15 5.95 -11.03 -8.87
C ALA A 15 6.32 -9.69 -8.22
N ALA A 16 6.39 -8.62 -9.01
CA ALA A 16 6.78 -7.30 -8.55
C ALA A 16 5.67 -6.55 -7.79
N THR A 17 4.42 -6.67 -8.23
CA THR A 17 3.31 -5.83 -7.74
C THR A 17 2.20 -6.59 -7.03
N GLY A 18 2.11 -7.91 -7.23
CA GLY A 18 0.95 -8.71 -6.81
C GLY A 18 -0.27 -8.57 -7.71
N LEU A 19 -0.19 -7.78 -8.79
CA LEU A 19 -1.27 -7.57 -9.76
C LEU A 19 -0.91 -8.15 -11.12
N THR A 20 -1.92 -8.58 -11.86
CA THR A 20 -1.81 -8.82 -13.31
C THR A 20 -1.67 -7.49 -14.07
N PRO A 21 -1.16 -7.49 -15.32
CA PRO A 21 -1.11 -6.28 -16.13
C PRO A 21 -2.48 -5.59 -16.30
N ALA A 22 -3.56 -6.37 -16.43
CA ALA A 22 -4.91 -5.84 -16.56
C ALA A 22 -5.42 -5.17 -15.28
N GLU A 23 -5.18 -5.79 -14.12
CA GLU A 23 -5.51 -5.20 -12.81
C GLU A 23 -4.68 -3.95 -12.53
N PHE A 24 -3.40 -3.96 -12.92
CA PHE A 24 -2.54 -2.78 -12.83
C PHE A 24 -3.13 -1.64 -13.67
N ASP A 25 -3.47 -1.89 -14.93
CA ASP A 25 -4.04 -0.85 -15.80
C ASP A 25 -5.39 -0.34 -15.28
N ALA A 26 -6.23 -1.22 -14.72
CA ALA A 26 -7.50 -0.84 -14.09
C ALA A 26 -7.28 0.06 -12.86
N LEU A 27 -6.35 -0.28 -11.98
CA LEU A 27 -6.01 0.52 -10.80
C LEU A 27 -5.40 1.87 -11.19
N LEU A 28 -4.62 1.90 -12.27
CA LEU A 28 -3.92 3.10 -12.74
C LEU A 28 -4.86 4.25 -13.09
N ILE A 29 -6.07 3.96 -13.58
CA ILE A 29 -7.08 4.96 -13.93
C ILE A 29 -7.44 5.81 -12.70
N THR A 30 -7.84 5.15 -11.61
CA THR A 30 -8.24 5.81 -10.37
C THR A 30 -7.03 6.40 -9.63
N PHE A 31 -5.88 5.73 -9.69
CA PHE A 31 -4.64 6.24 -9.12
C PHE A 31 -4.21 7.56 -9.77
N LYS A 32 -4.30 7.64 -11.11
CA LYS A 32 -4.01 8.84 -11.88
C LYS A 32 -4.94 9.99 -11.48
N TYR A 33 -6.23 9.72 -11.30
CA TYR A 33 -7.18 10.73 -10.84
C TYR A 33 -6.74 11.36 -9.50
N HIS A 34 -6.45 10.55 -8.48
CA HIS A 34 -6.02 11.03 -7.17
C HIS A 34 -4.65 11.72 -7.22
N TRP A 35 -3.74 11.25 -8.08
CA TRP A 35 -2.47 11.91 -8.32
C TRP A 35 -2.65 13.29 -8.94
N ASP A 36 -3.45 13.41 -10.00
CA ASP A 36 -3.68 14.67 -10.70
C ASP A 36 -4.38 15.68 -9.78
N GLU A 37 -5.38 15.23 -9.01
CA GLU A 37 -6.04 16.03 -7.98
C GLU A 37 -5.03 16.55 -6.96
N TYR A 38 -4.21 15.69 -6.36
CA TYR A 38 -3.19 16.10 -5.40
C TYR A 38 -2.16 17.05 -6.03
N TYR A 39 -1.62 16.71 -7.19
CA TYR A 39 -0.51 17.43 -7.81
C TYR A 39 -0.92 18.83 -8.30
N SER A 40 -2.21 19.02 -8.61
CA SER A 40 -2.77 20.33 -8.96
C SER A 40 -2.74 21.32 -7.80
N HIS A 41 -2.90 20.84 -6.56
CA HIS A 41 -3.01 21.69 -5.37
C HIS A 41 -1.76 21.71 -4.49
N PHE A 42 -0.93 20.67 -4.53
CA PHE A 42 0.19 20.48 -3.60
C PHE A 42 1.54 20.24 -4.29
N THR A 43 2.62 20.58 -3.59
CA THR A 43 4.00 20.21 -3.96
C THR A 43 4.31 18.77 -3.53
N LEU A 44 5.47 18.26 -3.96
CA LEU A 44 5.95 16.94 -3.50
C LEU A 44 6.27 16.92 -1.99
N GLU A 45 6.48 18.08 -1.36
CA GLU A 45 6.61 18.20 0.09
C GLU A 45 5.26 18.40 0.82
N GLY A 46 4.13 18.38 0.12
CA GLY A 46 2.80 18.58 0.72
C GLY A 46 2.43 20.04 0.99
N LYS A 47 3.22 21.00 0.50
CA LYS A 47 2.88 22.43 0.63
C LYS A 47 1.87 22.85 -0.44
N VAL A 48 1.01 23.82 -0.12
CA VAL A 48 0.08 24.40 -1.11
C VAL A 48 0.88 25.02 -2.26
N ARG A 49 0.51 24.66 -3.47
CA ARG A 49 1.16 25.09 -4.69
C ARG A 49 0.73 26.51 -5.04
N GLN A 50 1.71 27.39 -5.29
CA GLN A 50 1.46 28.78 -5.68
C GLN A 50 1.44 29.01 -7.21
N ARG A 51 2.00 28.06 -7.98
CA ARG A 51 2.11 28.15 -9.44
C ARG A 51 1.83 26.80 -10.09
N ILE A 52 1.13 26.81 -11.21
CA ILE A 52 0.90 25.62 -12.04
C ILE A 52 2.26 25.00 -12.39
N SER A 53 2.35 23.68 -12.28
CA SER A 53 3.55 22.92 -12.63
C SER A 53 3.19 21.82 -13.58
N TYR A 54 4.03 21.66 -14.60
CA TYR A 54 3.97 20.54 -15.52
C TYR A 54 5.00 19.50 -15.09
N ASN A 55 4.72 18.23 -15.37
CA ASN A 55 5.67 17.15 -15.14
C ASN A 55 6.97 17.44 -15.89
N ARG A 56 8.08 17.60 -15.16
CA ARG A 56 9.40 17.79 -15.77
C ARG A 56 9.94 16.45 -16.25
N LYS A 57 10.47 16.41 -17.47
CA LYS A 57 11.11 15.20 -18.04
C LYS A 57 12.25 14.66 -17.19
N THR A 58 12.91 15.52 -16.41
CA THR A 58 14.04 15.18 -15.52
C THR A 58 13.60 14.64 -14.14
N SER A 59 12.31 14.39 -13.93
CA SER A 59 11.83 13.74 -12.71
C SER A 59 12.32 12.29 -12.64
N VAL A 60 12.80 11.87 -11.46
CA VAL A 60 13.18 10.49 -11.15
C VAL A 60 12.05 9.49 -11.41
N LEU A 61 10.79 9.92 -11.21
CA LEU A 61 9.60 9.14 -11.56
C LEU A 61 8.71 10.03 -12.44
N PRO A 62 8.90 10.04 -13.78
CA PRO A 62 8.21 10.98 -14.64
C PRO A 62 6.78 10.52 -14.95
N LEU A 63 6.57 9.24 -15.25
CA LEU A 63 5.27 8.71 -15.65
C LEU A 63 4.40 8.34 -14.45
N ILE A 64 3.09 8.30 -14.65
CA ILE A 64 2.13 7.93 -13.59
C ILE A 64 2.21 6.44 -13.27
N GLN A 65 2.34 5.60 -14.29
CA GLN A 65 2.53 4.15 -14.15
C GLN A 65 3.77 3.82 -13.31
N ASP A 66 4.88 4.55 -13.50
CA ASP A 66 6.09 4.32 -12.72
C ASP A 66 5.95 4.73 -11.25
N LYS A 67 5.13 5.75 -10.95
CA LYS A 67 4.80 6.11 -9.56
C LYS A 67 3.99 5.02 -8.88
N MET A 68 2.95 4.53 -9.55
CA MET A 68 2.15 3.44 -8.99
C MET A 68 2.98 2.15 -8.86
N PHE A 69 3.80 1.85 -9.87
CA PHE A 69 4.72 0.71 -9.85
C PHE A 69 5.72 0.80 -8.69
N PHE A 70 6.34 1.96 -8.48
CA PHE A 70 7.25 2.21 -7.37
C PHE A 70 6.62 1.83 -6.02
N ILE A 71 5.43 2.35 -5.73
CA ILE A 71 4.80 2.09 -4.42
C ILE A 71 4.31 0.64 -4.28
N LEU A 72 3.80 0.03 -5.35
CA LEU A 72 3.36 -1.36 -5.31
C LEU A 72 4.53 -2.32 -5.08
N VAL A 73 5.67 -2.09 -5.73
CA VAL A 73 6.89 -2.86 -5.49
C VAL A 73 7.34 -2.74 -4.04
N TYR A 74 7.37 -1.53 -3.50
CA TYR A 74 7.73 -1.30 -2.09
C TYR A 74 6.83 -2.09 -1.13
N LEU A 75 5.51 -2.00 -1.30
CA LEU A 75 4.55 -2.70 -0.43
C LEU A 75 4.60 -4.22 -0.58
N LYS A 76 4.76 -4.72 -1.82
CA LYS A 76 4.78 -6.16 -2.10
C LYS A 76 6.04 -6.86 -1.60
N THR A 77 7.19 -6.18 -1.66
CA THR A 77 8.50 -6.77 -1.35
C THR A 77 9.04 -6.36 0.02
N ASN A 78 8.45 -5.33 0.64
CA ASN A 78 8.88 -4.73 1.91
C ASN A 78 10.43 -4.60 2.05
N PRO A 79 11.12 -3.99 1.07
CA PRO A 79 12.57 -3.92 1.07
C PRO A 79 13.06 -2.80 2.01
N LEU A 80 14.37 -2.82 2.32
CA LEU A 80 15.02 -1.66 2.93
C LEU A 80 14.86 -0.44 1.99
N GLN A 81 14.59 0.74 2.56
CA GLN A 81 14.41 1.96 1.77
C GLN A 81 15.61 2.30 0.89
N GLU A 82 16.84 2.01 1.33
CA GLU A 82 18.05 2.18 0.53
C GLU A 82 18.08 1.25 -0.69
N LEU A 83 17.75 -0.03 -0.53
CA LEU A 83 17.69 -0.97 -1.66
C LEU A 83 16.63 -0.57 -2.67
N HIS A 84 15.47 -0.11 -2.18
CA HIS A 84 14.42 0.42 -3.05
C HIS A 84 14.88 1.68 -3.80
N ALA A 85 15.59 2.59 -3.13
CA ALA A 85 16.14 3.78 -3.75
C ALA A 85 17.16 3.45 -4.85
N ILE A 86 18.07 2.50 -4.57
CA ILE A 86 19.05 1.98 -5.55
C ILE A 86 18.33 1.41 -6.77
N GLN A 87 17.31 0.57 -6.58
CA GLN A 87 16.57 -0.06 -7.67
C GLN A 87 15.90 0.96 -8.60
N PHE A 88 15.51 2.13 -8.08
CA PHE A 88 14.89 3.21 -8.83
C PHE A 88 15.82 4.39 -9.12
N GLU A 89 17.15 4.17 -8.99
CA GLU A 89 18.18 5.14 -9.37
C GLU A 89 18.00 6.50 -8.68
N MET A 90 17.67 6.47 -7.39
CA MET A 90 17.41 7.66 -6.59
C MET A 90 18.08 7.59 -5.22
N THR A 91 18.15 8.73 -4.54
CA THR A 91 18.67 8.78 -3.16
C THR A 91 17.62 8.27 -2.17
N GLN A 92 18.06 7.71 -1.04
CA GLN A 92 17.14 7.24 0.02
C GLN A 92 16.18 8.34 0.50
N PRO A 93 16.59 9.61 0.71
CA PRO A 93 15.66 10.66 1.08
C PRO A 93 14.58 10.96 0.02
N GLN A 94 14.91 10.81 -1.27
CA GLN A 94 13.92 10.92 -2.35
C GLN A 94 12.93 9.75 -2.28
N ALA A 95 13.43 8.52 -2.13
CA ALA A 95 12.59 7.33 -2.01
C ALA A 95 11.64 7.44 -0.82
N ASN A 96 12.12 7.88 0.34
CA ASN A 96 11.31 8.10 1.54
C ASN A 96 10.13 9.05 1.25
N ARG A 97 10.40 10.21 0.64
CA ARG A 97 9.36 11.18 0.26
C ARG A 97 8.32 10.58 -0.69
N TRP A 98 8.79 9.87 -1.71
CA TRP A 98 7.90 9.19 -2.67
C TRP A 98 7.06 8.10 -2.00
N ILE A 99 7.64 7.29 -1.11
CA ILE A 99 6.92 6.23 -0.37
C ILE A 99 5.77 6.85 0.42
N HIS A 100 6.03 7.89 1.22
CA HIS A 100 5.00 8.53 2.04
C HIS A 100 3.88 9.15 1.19
N LEU A 101 4.26 9.92 0.16
CA LEU A 101 3.29 10.57 -0.72
C LEU A 101 2.43 9.55 -1.48
N LEU A 102 3.06 8.58 -2.13
CA LEU A 102 2.37 7.62 -2.98
C LEU A 102 1.57 6.61 -2.15
N SER A 103 1.97 6.32 -0.90
CA SER A 103 1.17 5.51 0.02
C SER A 103 -0.19 6.15 0.30
N GLU A 104 -0.23 7.47 0.51
CA GLU A 104 -1.48 8.19 0.77
C GLU A 104 -2.37 8.23 -0.48
N ILE A 105 -1.77 8.49 -1.65
CA ILE A 105 -2.50 8.47 -2.93
C ILE A 105 -3.05 7.07 -3.23
N LEU A 106 -2.25 6.02 -3.02
CA LEU A 106 -2.70 4.64 -3.20
C LEU A 106 -3.82 4.30 -2.21
N ARG A 107 -3.72 4.71 -0.94
CA ARG A 107 -4.77 4.49 0.05
C ARG A 107 -6.09 5.16 -0.37
N ARG A 108 -6.07 6.40 -0.86
CA ARG A 108 -7.25 7.09 -1.37
C ARG A 108 -7.85 6.39 -2.59
N THR A 109 -6.98 5.89 -3.46
CA THR A 109 -7.35 5.09 -4.64
C THR A 109 -8.12 3.84 -4.21
N LEU A 110 -7.53 3.02 -3.34
CA LEU A 110 -8.16 1.80 -2.82
C LEU A 110 -9.45 2.11 -2.05
N LYS A 111 -9.49 3.21 -1.28
CA LYS A 111 -10.70 3.66 -0.59
C LYS A 111 -11.84 3.96 -1.56
N THR A 112 -11.52 4.64 -2.66
CA THR A 112 -12.51 5.01 -3.70
C THR A 112 -13.05 3.78 -4.40
N LEU A 113 -12.20 2.79 -4.62
CA LEU A 113 -12.57 1.50 -5.22
C LEU A 113 -13.28 0.55 -4.24
N GLY A 114 -13.29 0.85 -2.93
CA GLY A 114 -13.85 -0.03 -1.92
C GLY A 114 -12.95 -1.21 -1.52
N GLU A 115 -11.68 -1.19 -1.94
CA GLU A 115 -10.70 -2.27 -1.78
C GLU A 115 -9.87 -2.17 -0.49
N LEU A 116 -10.18 -1.21 0.39
CA LEU A 116 -9.54 -1.14 1.70
C LEU A 116 -10.21 -2.10 2.69
N PRO A 117 -9.42 -2.79 3.53
CA PRO A 117 -9.99 -3.64 4.56
C PRO A 117 -10.80 -2.81 5.56
N ASP A 118 -11.94 -3.34 5.97
CA ASP A 118 -12.75 -2.75 7.03
C ASP A 118 -12.01 -2.85 8.37
N ARG A 119 -11.96 -1.74 9.11
CA ARG A 119 -11.34 -1.66 10.44
C ARG A 119 -12.37 -1.58 11.56
N ASN A 120 -13.65 -1.49 11.23
CA ASN A 120 -14.71 -1.39 12.21
C ASN A 120 -15.20 -2.80 12.58
N SER A 121 -14.88 -3.24 13.79
CA SER A 121 -15.28 -4.56 14.31
C SER A 121 -16.80 -4.78 14.27
N LYS A 122 -17.61 -3.74 14.50
CA LYS A 122 -19.09 -3.86 14.44
C LYS A 122 -19.56 -4.11 13.01
N ARG A 123 -18.97 -3.41 12.05
CA ARG A 123 -19.29 -3.60 10.63
C ARG A 123 -18.79 -4.94 10.13
N LEU A 124 -17.63 -5.38 10.59
CA LEU A 124 -17.11 -6.72 10.31
C LEU A 124 -18.06 -7.80 10.82
N ILE A 125 -18.54 -7.71 12.07
CA ILE A 125 -19.54 -8.65 12.60
C ILE A 125 -20.77 -8.72 11.69
N HIS A 126 -21.27 -7.59 11.22
CA HIS A 126 -22.42 -7.55 10.32
C HIS A 126 -22.13 -8.18 8.95
N ILE A 127 -20.95 -7.94 8.37
CA ILE A 127 -20.53 -8.57 7.11
C ILE A 127 -20.41 -10.09 7.28
N LEU A 128 -19.80 -10.54 8.38
CA LEU A 128 -19.58 -11.96 8.66
C LEU A 128 -20.88 -12.74 8.88
N GLN A 129 -21.97 -12.09 9.33
CA GLN A 129 -23.28 -12.74 9.46
C GLN A 129 -23.81 -13.27 8.12
N GLY A 130 -23.41 -12.67 6.99
CA GLY A 130 -23.80 -13.10 5.65
C GLY A 130 -22.83 -14.07 4.99
N CYS A 131 -21.75 -14.45 5.68
CA CYS A 131 -20.75 -15.39 5.17
C CYS A 131 -20.98 -16.78 5.74
N GLU A 132 -21.17 -17.78 4.88
CA GLU A 132 -21.32 -19.18 5.29
C GLU A 132 -19.99 -19.78 5.78
N GLU A 133 -18.89 -19.40 5.12
CA GLU A 133 -17.53 -19.79 5.51
C GLU A 133 -16.64 -18.55 5.64
N VAL A 134 -15.80 -18.56 6.68
CA VAL A 134 -14.85 -17.47 6.98
C VAL A 134 -13.46 -18.07 7.15
N LEU A 135 -12.54 -17.65 6.28
CA LEU A 135 -11.12 -17.99 6.42
C LEU A 135 -10.46 -16.99 7.37
N LEU A 136 -10.04 -17.50 8.53
CA LEU A 136 -9.34 -16.71 9.53
C LEU A 136 -7.83 -16.94 9.40
N ASP A 137 -7.12 -15.96 8.86
CA ASP A 137 -5.66 -15.92 8.93
C ASP A 137 -5.26 -15.06 10.14
N GLY A 138 -4.95 -15.74 11.25
CA GLY A 138 -4.62 -15.12 12.51
C GLY A 138 -3.35 -15.72 13.10
N THR A 139 -2.45 -14.86 13.56
CA THR A 139 -1.30 -15.27 14.35
C THR A 139 -1.51 -14.86 15.80
N GLU A 140 -1.17 -15.76 16.73
CA GLU A 140 -1.17 -15.41 18.15
C GLU A 140 -0.16 -14.30 18.39
N ARG A 141 -0.62 -13.18 18.95
CA ARG A 141 0.26 -12.09 19.36
C ARG A 141 0.57 -12.25 20.84
N PRO A 142 1.86 -12.31 21.25
CA PRO A 142 2.21 -12.32 22.65
C PRO A 142 1.70 -11.02 23.29
N ILE A 143 0.99 -11.17 24.40
CA ILE A 143 0.56 -10.07 25.26
C ILE A 143 1.30 -10.19 26.59
N GLN A 144 1.52 -9.05 27.27
CA GLN A 144 1.97 -9.10 28.65
C GLN A 144 0.89 -9.76 29.50
N ARG A 145 1.29 -10.70 30.36
CA ARG A 145 0.36 -11.41 31.24
C ARG A 145 -0.37 -10.40 32.14
N PRO A 146 -1.70 -10.30 32.07
CA PRO A 146 -2.47 -9.48 33.00
C PRO A 146 -2.22 -9.93 34.43
N LEU A 147 -2.07 -8.98 35.37
CA LEU A 147 -1.93 -9.27 36.79
C LEU A 147 -3.26 -9.62 37.46
N ASP A 148 -4.35 -9.10 36.89
CA ASP A 148 -5.71 -9.35 37.32
C ASP A 148 -6.13 -10.79 36.98
N GLU A 149 -6.64 -11.53 37.97
CA GLU A 149 -6.89 -12.98 37.87
C GLU A 149 -7.98 -13.31 36.85
N ASP A 150 -9.06 -12.52 36.82
CA ASP A 150 -10.18 -12.69 35.88
C ASP A 150 -9.71 -12.48 34.44
N ARG A 151 -8.92 -11.42 34.20
CA ARG A 151 -8.32 -11.16 32.88
C ARG A 151 -7.28 -12.17 32.50
N GLN A 152 -6.50 -12.66 33.46
CA GLN A 152 -5.51 -13.69 33.21
C GLN A 152 -6.17 -15.00 32.77
N SER A 153 -7.29 -15.38 33.38
CA SER A 153 -8.09 -16.55 32.99
C SER A 153 -8.70 -16.36 31.59
N ALA A 154 -9.31 -15.21 31.32
CA ALA A 154 -9.91 -14.91 30.02
C ALA A 154 -8.90 -14.89 28.85
N CYS A 155 -7.65 -14.49 29.11
CA CYS A 155 -6.58 -14.45 28.12
C CYS A 155 -5.74 -15.75 28.02
N TYR A 156 -6.08 -16.79 28.80
CA TYR A 156 -5.31 -18.03 28.82
C TYR A 156 -5.62 -18.89 27.59
N SER A 157 -4.62 -19.13 26.74
CA SER A 157 -4.79 -19.87 25.48
C SER A 157 -4.89 -21.40 25.61
N GLY A 158 -4.81 -21.95 26.83
CA GLY A 158 -4.94 -23.39 27.07
C GLY A 158 -3.75 -24.26 26.62
N LYS A 159 -2.68 -23.69 26.06
CA LYS A 159 -1.53 -24.41 25.47
C LYS A 159 -0.60 -25.17 26.42
N LYS A 160 -1.04 -25.50 27.64
CA LYS A 160 -0.14 -26.08 28.66
C LYS A 160 -0.02 -27.61 28.62
N ASN A 161 -0.77 -28.29 27.75
CA ASN A 161 -0.79 -29.76 27.65
C ASN A 161 -0.52 -30.27 26.21
N SER A 162 0.31 -29.59 25.43
CA SER A 162 0.75 -30.05 24.10
C SER A 162 2.26 -30.08 24.01
#